data_AF-A0A923SW97-F1
#
_entry.id   AF-A0A923SW97-F1
#
_cell.length_a   1.000
_cell.length_b   1.000
_cell.length_c   1.000
_cell.angle_alpha   90.00
_cell.angle_beta   90.00
_cell.angle_gamma   90.00
#
_symmetry.space_group_name_H-M   'P 1'
#
loop_
_entity.id
_entity.type
_entity.pdbx_description
1 polymer ?
#
loop_
_entity_poly.entity_id
_entity_poly.type
_entity_poly.pdbx_seq_one_letter_code
_entity_poly.pdbx_strand_id
1 'polypeptide(L)'
;MRVMHKALLVLLSIALLGALGFAAWQWQASREQQARLATAVADLRESQQQVQRSLQDAERALTESREEQARMRETLAGARDSLAGAVDEATLRIRDDLVVAGAMRVAVAEFHAAMGRMPTSHAEAGLPEASHYRGQSLRSASLLGDGSIELVFDASSGVDGGRVRLVADASHADAMGLQWHCVTSDYPLIKRVSPACDYVARDAPSPALEVAGP
;
A
#
# COMPACT_ATOMS: atom_id res chain seq x y z
N MET A 1 81.71 -31.13 72.88
CA MET A 1 80.96 -31.68 71.70
C MET A 1 79.47 -31.95 71.96
N ARG A 2 79.02 -32.50 73.10
CA ARG A 2 77.59 -32.82 73.31
C ARG A 2 76.63 -31.62 73.38
N VAL A 3 77.08 -30.46 73.86
CA VAL A 3 76.22 -29.26 73.97
C VAL A 3 75.90 -28.65 72.61
N MET A 4 76.88 -28.63 71.69
CA MET A 4 76.72 -28.09 70.34
C MET A 4 75.76 -28.93 69.48
N HIS A 5 75.77 -30.25 69.67
CA HIS A 5 74.84 -31.17 68.99
C HIS A 5 73.39 -30.96 69.44
N LYS A 6 73.16 -30.69 70.74
CA LYS A 6 71.81 -30.36 71.25
C LYS A 6 71.30 -29.03 70.71
N ALA A 7 72.16 -28.01 70.63
CA ALA A 7 71.78 -26.70 70.08
C ALA A 7 71.40 -26.78 68.59
N LEU A 8 72.15 -27.57 67.80
CA LEU A 8 71.86 -27.78 66.37
C LEU A 8 70.51 -28.48 66.15
N LEU A 9 70.19 -29.50 66.96
CA LEU A 9 68.91 -30.20 66.87
C LEU A 9 67.72 -29.30 67.19
N VAL A 10 67.87 -28.41 68.18
CA VAL A 10 66.83 -27.43 68.52
C VAL A 10 66.61 -26.46 67.37
N LEU A 11 67.67 -25.91 66.77
CA LEU A 11 67.53 -24.98 65.64
C LEU A 11 66.92 -25.64 64.39
N LEU A 12 67.32 -26.89 64.09
CA LEU A 12 66.73 -27.66 63.00
C LEU A 12 65.23 -27.94 63.24
N SER A 13 64.84 -28.27 64.47
CA SER A 13 63.44 -28.51 64.80
C SER A 13 62.57 -27.25 64.61
N ILE A 14 63.09 -26.07 64.98
CA ILE A 14 62.40 -24.79 64.79
C ILE A 14 62.28 -24.46 63.30
N ALA A 15 63.34 -24.64 62.52
CA ALA A 15 63.32 -24.39 61.07
C ALA A 15 62.32 -25.32 60.34
N LEU A 16 62.26 -26.60 60.72
CA LEU A 16 61.35 -27.57 60.12
C LEU A 16 59.89 -27.26 60.44
N LEU A 17 59.59 -26.87 61.69
CA LEU A 17 58.25 -26.42 62.08
C LEU A 17 57.84 -25.14 61.35
N GLY A 18 58.76 -24.18 61.18
CA GLY A 18 58.51 -22.97 60.38
C GLY A 18 58.20 -23.27 58.91
N ALA A 19 58.97 -24.17 58.28
CA ALA A 19 58.76 -24.57 56.89
C ALA A 19 57.43 -25.30 56.67
N LEU A 20 57.06 -26.21 57.58
CA LEU A 20 55.76 -26.91 57.54
C LEU A 20 54.59 -25.94 57.76
N GLY A 21 54.74 -24.98 58.68
CA GLY A 21 53.74 -23.94 58.90
C GLY A 21 53.53 -23.05 57.67
N PHE A 22 54.63 -22.62 57.02
CA PHE A 22 54.55 -21.81 55.79
C PHE A 22 53.93 -22.60 54.62
N ALA A 23 54.31 -23.87 54.43
CA ALA A 23 53.73 -24.72 53.39
C ALA A 23 52.23 -24.97 53.62
N ALA A 24 51.81 -25.21 54.87
CA ALA A 24 50.40 -25.33 55.23
C ALA A 24 49.63 -24.02 55.00
N TRP A 25 50.22 -22.88 55.37
CA TRP A 25 49.64 -21.56 55.13
C TRP A 25 49.51 -21.27 53.62
N GLN A 26 50.55 -21.55 52.83
CA GLN A 26 50.55 -21.38 51.38
C GLN A 26 49.53 -22.32 50.70
N TRP A 27 49.42 -23.55 51.16
CA TRP A 27 48.42 -24.51 50.69
C TRP A 27 47.00 -24.05 51.02
N GLN A 28 46.77 -23.54 52.24
CA GLN A 28 45.47 -23.02 52.65
C GLN A 28 45.08 -21.77 51.85
N ALA A 29 46.00 -20.83 51.66
CA ALA A 29 45.79 -19.65 50.80
C ALA A 29 45.48 -20.05 49.34
N SER A 30 46.14 -21.08 48.81
CA SER A 30 45.87 -21.59 47.46
C SER A 30 44.48 -22.23 47.32
N ARG A 31 43.98 -22.89 48.37
CA ARG A 31 42.64 -23.47 48.40
C ARG A 31 41.56 -22.39 48.32
N GLU A 32 41.77 -21.26 48.99
CA GLU A 32 40.85 -20.12 48.91
C GLU A 32 40.82 -19.52 47.49
N GLN A 33 41.97 -19.41 46.82
CA GLN A 33 42.03 -18.96 45.42
C GLN A 33 41.37 -19.96 44.47
N GLN A 34 41.63 -21.26 44.63
CA GLN A 34 41.00 -22.31 43.83
C GLN A 34 39.47 -22.32 44.02
N ALA A 35 38.97 -22.10 45.25
CA ALA A 35 37.55 -22.00 45.52
C ALA A 35 36.91 -20.80 44.79
N ARG A 36 37.55 -19.61 44.82
CA ARG A 36 37.06 -18.42 44.10
C ARG A 36 37.07 -18.59 42.58
N LEU A 37 38.10 -19.24 42.05
CA LEU A 37 38.17 -19.54 40.62
C LEU A 37 37.12 -20.57 40.20
N ALA A 38 36.89 -21.61 41.01
CA ALA A 38 35.85 -22.60 40.74
C ALA A 38 34.45 -21.96 40.69
N THR A 39 34.16 -21.02 41.61
CA THR A 39 32.89 -20.28 41.57
C THR A 39 32.78 -19.36 40.35
N ALA A 40 33.85 -18.65 39.99
CA ALA A 40 33.85 -17.77 38.81
C ALA A 40 33.67 -18.56 37.50
N VAL A 41 34.30 -19.74 37.37
CA VAL A 41 34.14 -20.61 36.20
C VAL A 41 32.73 -21.20 36.13
N ALA A 42 32.12 -21.55 37.28
CA ALA A 42 30.73 -22.02 37.31
C ALA A 42 29.76 -20.92 36.83
N ASP A 43 29.93 -19.69 37.30
CA ASP A 43 29.11 -18.52 36.91
C ASP A 43 29.29 -18.16 35.42
N LEU A 44 30.53 -18.20 34.91
CA LEU A 44 30.82 -18.03 33.48
C LEU A 44 30.15 -19.12 32.64
N ARG A 45 30.10 -20.36 33.13
CA ARG A 45 29.45 -21.46 32.41
C ARG A 45 27.93 -21.29 32.37
N GLU A 46 27.33 -20.83 33.47
CA GLU A 46 25.90 -20.54 33.54
C GLU A 46 25.52 -19.38 32.61
N SER A 47 26.26 -18.28 32.65
CA SER A 47 26.05 -17.15 31.75
C SER A 47 26.23 -17.52 30.27
N GLN A 48 27.23 -18.35 29.92
CA GLN A 48 27.37 -18.87 28.55
C GLN A 48 26.18 -19.73 28.13
N GLN A 49 25.68 -20.60 29.02
CA GLN A 49 24.49 -21.41 28.72
C GLN A 49 23.26 -20.54 28.52
N GLN A 50 23.10 -19.47 29.30
CA GLN A 50 22.00 -18.53 29.15
C GLN A 50 22.07 -17.80 27.80
N VAL A 51 23.26 -17.35 27.38
CA VAL A 51 23.47 -16.71 26.07
C VAL A 51 23.18 -17.68 24.92
N GLN A 52 23.60 -18.94 25.03
CA GLN A 52 23.28 -19.94 23.99
C GLN A 52 21.78 -20.17 23.86
N ARG A 53 21.04 -20.20 24.98
CA ARG A 53 19.58 -20.33 24.96
C ARG A 53 18.91 -19.11 24.31
N SER A 54 19.34 -17.89 24.68
CA SER A 54 18.76 -16.68 24.11
C SER A 54 19.02 -16.55 22.61
N LEU A 55 20.18 -17.00 22.13
CA LEU A 55 20.48 -17.06 20.69
C LEU A 55 19.57 -18.04 19.96
N GLN A 56 19.37 -19.25 20.51
CA GLN A 56 18.45 -20.23 19.91
C GLN A 56 17.00 -19.72 19.86
N ASP A 57 16.56 -19.01 20.91
CA ASP A 57 15.21 -18.45 20.96
C ASP A 57 15.06 -17.27 19.96
N ALA A 58 16.10 -16.45 19.80
CA ALA A 58 16.11 -15.38 18.80
C ALA A 58 16.05 -15.93 17.36
N GLU A 59 16.77 -17.01 17.07
CA GLU A 59 16.72 -17.69 15.76
C GLU A 59 15.33 -18.25 15.45
N ARG A 60 14.67 -18.85 16.44
CA ARG A 60 13.28 -19.34 16.30
C ARG A 60 12.31 -18.19 16.00
N ALA A 61 12.37 -17.12 16.79
CA ALA A 61 11.51 -15.94 16.60
C ALA A 61 11.72 -15.29 15.21
N LEU A 62 12.96 -15.22 14.73
CA LEU A 62 13.25 -14.70 13.39
C LEU A 62 12.64 -15.58 12.28
N THR A 63 12.64 -16.89 12.46
CA THR A 63 12.09 -17.84 11.49
C THR A 63 10.57 -17.72 11.44
N GLU A 64 9.91 -17.66 12.60
CA GLU A 64 8.47 -17.42 12.71
C GLU A 64 8.06 -16.10 12.05
N SER A 65 8.80 -15.01 12.33
CA SER A 65 8.52 -13.71 11.71
C SER A 65 8.71 -13.73 10.19
N ARG A 66 9.70 -14.46 9.67
CA ARG A 66 9.90 -14.63 8.23
C ARG A 66 8.76 -15.40 7.57
N GLU A 67 8.27 -16.46 8.21
CA GLU A 67 7.12 -17.22 7.72
C GLU A 67 5.84 -16.38 7.73
N GLU A 68 5.61 -15.60 8.79
CA GLU A 68 4.48 -14.67 8.86
C GLU A 68 4.55 -13.62 7.75
N GLN A 69 5.74 -13.04 7.52
CA GLN A 69 5.95 -12.10 6.41
C GLN A 69 5.71 -12.76 5.04
N ALA A 70 6.11 -14.02 4.85
CA ALA A 70 5.86 -14.76 3.62
C ALA A 70 4.35 -14.97 3.39
N ARG A 71 3.61 -15.39 4.42
CA ARG A 71 2.14 -15.52 4.36
C ARG A 71 1.47 -14.19 4.06
N MET A 72 1.90 -13.12 4.73
CA MET A 72 1.37 -11.77 4.48
C MET A 72 1.60 -11.33 3.02
N ARG A 73 2.79 -11.57 2.49
CA ARG A 73 3.10 -11.26 1.08
C ARG A 73 2.24 -12.06 0.12
N GLU A 74 2.01 -13.34 0.40
CA GLU A 74 1.13 -14.19 -0.39
C GLU A 74 -0.31 -13.69 -0.37
N THR A 75 -0.84 -13.30 0.80
CA THR A 75 -2.18 -12.71 0.89
C THR A 75 -2.30 -11.40 0.12
N LEU A 76 -1.26 -10.55 0.17
CA LEU A 76 -1.23 -9.30 -0.59
C LEU A 76 -1.15 -9.55 -2.09
N ALA A 77 -0.38 -10.55 -2.53
CA ALA A 77 -0.31 -10.94 -3.94
C ALA A 77 -1.68 -11.42 -4.44
N GLY A 78 -2.36 -12.31 -3.70
CA GLY A 78 -3.71 -12.76 -4.06
C GLY A 78 -4.75 -11.64 -4.08
N ALA A 79 -4.68 -10.71 -3.13
CA ALA A 79 -5.55 -9.52 -3.12
C ALA A 79 -5.28 -8.61 -4.32
N ARG A 80 -4.01 -8.40 -4.68
CA ARG A 80 -3.60 -7.64 -5.85
C ARG A 80 -4.11 -8.28 -7.14
N ASP A 81 -3.98 -9.59 -7.30
CA ASP A 81 -4.45 -10.30 -8.50
C ASP A 81 -5.97 -10.25 -8.61
N SER A 82 -6.67 -10.36 -7.47
CA SER A 82 -8.13 -10.20 -7.42
C SER A 82 -8.56 -8.77 -7.80
N LEU A 83 -7.81 -7.75 -7.38
CA LEU A 83 -8.06 -6.36 -7.75
C LEU A 83 -7.72 -6.08 -9.22
N ALA A 84 -6.61 -6.64 -9.73
CA ALA A 84 -6.21 -6.53 -11.12
C ALA A 84 -7.23 -7.20 -12.05
N GLY A 85 -7.80 -8.34 -11.64
CA GLY A 85 -8.94 -8.94 -12.34
C GLY A 85 -10.23 -8.13 -12.23
N ALA A 86 -10.38 -7.31 -11.19
CA ALA A 86 -11.56 -6.45 -10.99
C ALA A 86 -11.47 -5.08 -11.68
N VAL A 87 -10.26 -4.60 -11.97
CA VAL A 87 -9.96 -3.37 -12.72
C VAL A 87 -9.38 -3.79 -14.08
N ASP A 88 -10.28 -4.14 -15.00
CA ASP A 88 -9.91 -4.48 -16.37
C ASP A 88 -9.19 -3.30 -17.05
N GLU A 89 -8.20 -3.55 -17.91
CA GLU A 89 -7.45 -2.50 -18.62
C GLU A 89 -8.41 -1.59 -19.42
N ALA A 90 -9.49 -2.16 -19.95
CA ALA A 90 -10.56 -1.41 -20.60
C ALA A 90 -11.19 -0.34 -19.69
N THR A 91 -11.35 -0.63 -18.40
CA THR A 91 -11.88 0.30 -17.39
C THR A 91 -10.95 1.51 -17.23
N LEU A 92 -9.64 1.27 -17.22
CA LEU A 92 -8.65 2.35 -17.10
C LEU A 92 -8.64 3.23 -18.35
N ARG A 93 -8.70 2.64 -19.56
CA ARG A 93 -8.76 3.39 -20.82
C ARG A 93 -9.97 4.32 -20.89
N ILE A 94 -11.16 3.82 -20.56
CA ILE A 94 -12.38 4.64 -20.55
C ILE A 94 -12.20 5.80 -19.55
N ARG A 95 -11.66 5.55 -18.36
CA ARG A 95 -11.46 6.59 -17.35
C ARG A 95 -10.57 7.73 -17.84
N ASP A 96 -9.43 7.39 -18.45
CA ASP A 96 -8.48 8.37 -18.99
C ASP A 96 -9.12 9.17 -20.13
N ASP A 97 -9.89 8.50 -20.99
CA ASP A 97 -10.55 9.10 -22.13
C ASP A 97 -11.74 10.01 -21.76
N LEU A 98 -12.44 9.75 -20.65
CA LEU A 98 -13.52 10.62 -20.15
C LEU A 98 -13.01 12.04 -19.83
N VAL A 99 -11.74 12.20 -19.49
CA VAL A 99 -11.13 13.51 -19.20
C VAL A 99 -11.12 14.41 -20.43
N VAL A 100 -11.04 13.84 -21.64
CA VAL A 100 -11.03 14.58 -22.92
C VAL A 100 -12.28 15.45 -23.09
N ALA A 101 -13.42 14.99 -22.56
CA ALA A 101 -14.68 15.73 -22.63
C ALA A 101 -14.71 16.99 -21.73
N GLY A 102 -13.75 17.15 -20.81
CA GLY A 102 -13.69 18.29 -19.91
C GLY A 102 -13.63 19.64 -20.64
N ALA A 103 -12.80 19.74 -21.68
CA ALA A 103 -12.68 20.96 -22.47
C ALA A 103 -13.97 21.29 -23.26
N MET A 104 -14.67 20.26 -23.76
CA MET A 104 -15.96 20.44 -24.43
C MET A 104 -17.02 20.95 -23.46
N ARG A 105 -17.07 20.42 -22.23
CA ARG A 105 -18.02 20.88 -21.21
C ARG A 105 -17.85 22.37 -20.88
N VAL A 106 -16.60 22.82 -20.79
CA VAL A 106 -16.27 24.23 -20.55
C VAL A 106 -16.77 25.09 -21.71
N ALA A 107 -16.44 24.74 -22.96
CA ALA A 107 -16.86 25.51 -24.12
C ALA A 107 -18.40 25.59 -24.27
N VAL A 108 -19.10 24.48 -24.01
CA VAL A 108 -20.57 24.45 -24.02
C VAL A 108 -21.14 25.35 -22.92
N ALA A 109 -20.57 25.31 -21.72
CA ALA A 109 -21.01 26.16 -20.61
C ALA A 109 -20.77 27.64 -20.88
N GLU A 110 -19.60 28.00 -21.44
CA GLU A 110 -19.28 29.38 -21.84
C GLU A 110 -20.20 29.88 -22.95
N PHE A 111 -20.45 29.05 -23.98
CA PHE A 111 -21.40 29.39 -25.03
C PHE A 111 -22.81 29.61 -24.47
N HIS A 112 -23.29 28.71 -23.61
CA HIS A 112 -24.59 28.84 -22.98
C HIS A 112 -24.71 30.12 -22.14
N ALA A 113 -23.68 30.43 -21.35
CA ALA A 113 -23.65 31.67 -20.55
C ALA A 113 -23.66 32.94 -21.41
N ALA A 114 -23.01 32.92 -22.58
CA ALA A 114 -22.95 34.06 -23.48
C ALA A 114 -24.21 34.23 -24.34
N MET A 115 -24.79 33.13 -24.81
CA MET A 115 -25.85 33.12 -25.82
C MET A 115 -27.25 32.81 -25.27
N GLY A 116 -27.35 32.35 -24.02
CA GLY A 116 -28.62 31.96 -23.39
C GLY A 116 -29.29 30.74 -24.03
N ARG A 117 -28.55 29.95 -24.83
CA ARG A 117 -29.02 28.71 -25.46
C ARG A 117 -27.88 27.72 -25.65
N MET A 118 -28.21 26.45 -25.83
CA MET A 118 -27.21 25.43 -26.15
C MET A 118 -26.60 25.63 -27.54
N PRO A 119 -25.30 25.33 -27.71
CA PRO A 119 -24.71 25.20 -29.03
C PRO A 119 -25.27 23.95 -29.71
N THR A 120 -25.49 24.06 -31.02
CA THR A 120 -26.06 22.99 -31.85
C THR A 120 -25.00 22.25 -32.68
N SER A 121 -23.77 22.75 -32.69
CA SER A 121 -22.66 22.20 -33.45
C SER A 121 -21.30 22.55 -32.84
N HIS A 122 -20.27 21.80 -33.21
CA HIS A 122 -18.89 22.05 -32.79
C HIS A 122 -18.41 23.46 -33.16
N ALA A 123 -18.58 23.84 -34.42
CA ALA A 123 -18.11 25.13 -34.93
C ALA A 123 -18.74 26.31 -34.18
N GLU A 124 -20.01 26.19 -33.81
CA GLU A 124 -20.72 27.21 -33.04
C GLU A 124 -20.16 27.37 -31.61
N ALA A 125 -19.78 26.26 -30.97
CA ALA A 125 -19.13 26.27 -29.66
C ALA A 125 -17.62 26.58 -29.73
N GLY A 126 -17.08 26.88 -30.92
CA GLY A 126 -15.63 27.07 -31.11
C GLY A 126 -14.80 25.80 -30.89
N LEU A 127 -15.42 24.62 -31.00
CA LEU A 127 -14.78 23.33 -30.81
C LEU A 127 -14.22 22.78 -32.14
N PRO A 128 -13.07 22.10 -32.13
CA PRO A 128 -12.59 21.33 -33.28
C PRO A 128 -13.55 20.19 -33.63
N GLU A 129 -13.43 19.64 -34.83
CA GLU A 129 -14.24 18.51 -35.31
C GLU A 129 -14.16 17.28 -34.40
N ALA A 130 -15.24 16.48 -34.37
CA ALA A 130 -15.38 15.36 -33.46
C ALA A 130 -14.23 14.33 -33.52
N SER A 131 -13.63 14.14 -34.70
CA SER A 131 -12.52 13.21 -34.93
C SER A 131 -11.16 13.70 -34.41
N HIS A 132 -11.04 14.98 -34.00
CA HIS A 132 -9.84 15.49 -33.34
C HIS A 132 -9.74 15.02 -31.89
N TYR A 133 -10.88 14.71 -31.26
CA TYR A 133 -10.91 14.13 -29.92
C TYR A 133 -10.62 12.64 -30.01
N ARG A 134 -9.39 12.27 -29.66
CA ARG A 134 -8.94 10.87 -29.60
C ARG A 134 -8.22 10.61 -28.29
N GLY A 135 -8.24 9.35 -27.88
CA GLY A 135 -7.63 8.86 -26.66
C GLY A 135 -7.09 7.45 -26.83
N GLN A 136 -6.95 6.71 -25.74
CA GLN A 136 -6.45 5.34 -25.79
C GLN A 136 -7.46 4.38 -26.43
N SER A 137 -8.74 4.57 -26.14
CA SER A 137 -9.88 3.82 -26.67
C SER A 137 -10.95 4.72 -27.32
N LEU A 138 -10.84 6.05 -27.15
CA LEU A 138 -11.76 7.03 -27.69
C LEU A 138 -11.53 7.27 -29.19
N ARG A 139 -12.56 7.01 -30.00
CA ARG A 139 -12.57 7.25 -31.44
C ARG A 139 -13.01 8.66 -31.80
N SER A 140 -13.95 9.24 -31.06
CA SER A 140 -14.49 10.57 -31.33
C SER A 140 -15.29 11.10 -30.15
N ALA A 141 -15.35 12.41 -30.01
CA ALA A 141 -16.26 13.11 -29.11
C ALA A 141 -17.10 14.10 -29.93
N SER A 142 -18.42 13.92 -29.95
CA SER A 142 -19.35 14.73 -30.74
C SER A 142 -20.26 15.57 -29.85
N LEU A 143 -20.46 16.83 -30.18
CA LEU A 143 -21.48 17.70 -29.61
C LEU A 143 -22.79 17.50 -30.39
N LEU A 144 -23.85 17.16 -29.66
CA LEU A 144 -25.19 16.96 -30.17
C LEU A 144 -26.00 18.27 -30.09
N GLY A 145 -27.10 18.35 -30.84
CA GLY A 145 -27.89 19.57 -30.99
C GLY A 145 -28.56 20.09 -29.70
N ASP A 146 -28.63 19.26 -28.67
CA ASP A 146 -29.16 19.57 -27.33
C ASP A 146 -28.06 20.02 -26.34
N GLY A 147 -26.82 20.19 -26.81
CA GLY A 147 -25.66 20.49 -25.96
C GLY A 147 -25.03 19.26 -25.30
N SER A 148 -25.58 18.06 -25.52
CA SER A 148 -25.01 16.81 -25.00
C SER A 148 -23.71 16.45 -25.74
N ILE A 149 -22.77 15.82 -25.03
CA ILE A 149 -21.52 15.33 -25.62
C ILE A 149 -21.58 13.80 -25.70
N GLU A 150 -21.44 13.22 -26.89
CA GLU A 150 -21.35 11.78 -27.11
C GLU A 150 -19.90 11.36 -27.39
N LEU A 151 -19.39 10.45 -26.55
CA LEU A 151 -18.10 9.80 -26.70
C LEU A 151 -18.31 8.42 -27.31
N VAL A 152 -17.56 8.10 -28.36
CA VAL A 152 -17.61 6.79 -29.04
C VAL A 152 -16.26 6.12 -28.90
N PHE A 153 -16.27 4.87 -28.43
CA PHE A 153 -15.08 4.09 -28.13
C PHE A 153 -14.89 2.95 -29.15
N ASP A 154 -13.68 2.40 -29.23
CA ASP A 154 -13.34 1.20 -30.01
C ASP A 154 -13.31 -0.07 -29.17
N ALA A 155 -13.01 -1.22 -29.79
CA ALA A 155 -12.96 -2.52 -29.12
C ALA A 155 -12.01 -2.58 -27.90
N SER A 156 -11.02 -1.70 -27.79
CA SER A 156 -10.07 -1.69 -26.66
C SER A 156 -10.69 -1.19 -25.35
N SER A 157 -11.87 -0.56 -25.40
CA SER A 157 -12.70 -0.25 -24.24
C SER A 157 -13.54 -1.45 -23.76
N GLY A 158 -13.41 -2.61 -24.40
CA GLY A 158 -14.23 -3.80 -24.15
C GLY A 158 -15.55 -3.83 -24.93
N VAL A 159 -15.96 -2.72 -25.56
CA VAL A 159 -17.16 -2.66 -26.41
C VAL A 159 -16.89 -1.82 -27.65
N ASP A 160 -16.75 -2.46 -28.82
CA ASP A 160 -16.56 -1.73 -30.07
C ASP A 160 -17.79 -0.88 -30.42
N GLY A 161 -17.57 0.41 -30.65
CA GLY A 161 -18.64 1.38 -30.85
C GLY A 161 -19.43 1.73 -29.59
N GLY A 162 -18.96 1.34 -28.41
CA GLY A 162 -19.59 1.66 -27.14
C GLY A 162 -19.66 3.18 -26.91
N ARG A 163 -20.73 3.65 -26.28
CA ARG A 163 -21.03 5.09 -26.15
C ARG A 163 -21.17 5.52 -24.70
N VAL A 164 -20.63 6.70 -24.39
CA VAL A 164 -20.91 7.41 -23.14
C VAL A 164 -21.39 8.81 -23.50
N ARG A 165 -22.50 9.25 -22.91
CA ARG A 165 -23.07 10.57 -23.15
C ARG A 165 -22.99 11.42 -21.89
N LEU A 166 -22.57 12.67 -22.05
CA LEU A 166 -22.64 13.71 -21.03
C LEU A 166 -23.80 14.62 -21.41
N VAL A 167 -24.90 14.50 -20.69
CA VAL A 167 -26.13 15.26 -20.92
C VAL A 167 -26.05 16.55 -20.13
N ALA A 168 -26.16 17.67 -20.83
CA ALA A 168 -26.18 18.98 -20.21
C ALA A 168 -27.55 19.23 -19.56
N ASP A 169 -27.54 19.72 -18.31
CA ASP A 169 -28.74 20.09 -17.58
C ASP A 169 -28.70 21.58 -17.24
N ALA A 170 -29.51 22.33 -17.98
CA ALA A 170 -29.62 23.78 -17.87
C ALA A 170 -30.75 24.25 -16.93
N SER A 171 -31.49 23.33 -16.29
CA SER A 171 -32.65 23.67 -15.46
C SER A 171 -32.35 24.69 -14.36
N HIS A 172 -31.12 24.68 -13.85
CA HIS A 172 -30.64 25.57 -12.78
C HIS A 172 -29.37 26.34 -13.19
N ALA A 173 -29.16 26.54 -14.50
CA ALA A 173 -27.94 27.14 -15.03
C ALA A 173 -27.65 28.55 -14.47
N ASP A 174 -28.68 29.36 -14.24
CA ASP A 174 -28.54 30.73 -13.74
C ASP A 174 -28.06 30.79 -12.28
N ALA A 175 -28.35 29.76 -11.48
CA ALA A 175 -28.03 29.72 -10.05
C ALA A 175 -26.77 28.91 -9.74
N MET A 176 -26.58 27.77 -10.43
CA MET A 176 -25.55 26.78 -10.11
C MET A 176 -24.58 26.51 -11.27
N GLY A 177 -24.77 27.19 -12.40
CA GLY A 177 -24.08 26.86 -13.64
C GLY A 177 -24.60 25.57 -14.27
N LEU A 178 -24.09 25.27 -15.47
CA LEU A 178 -24.54 24.12 -16.24
C LEU A 178 -24.13 22.80 -15.56
N GLN A 179 -25.11 21.97 -15.23
CA GLN A 179 -24.88 20.65 -14.65
C GLN A 179 -24.73 19.59 -15.74
N TRP A 180 -24.13 18.46 -15.39
CA TRP A 180 -23.81 17.39 -16.35
C TRP A 180 -24.14 16.03 -15.77
N HIS A 181 -24.92 15.26 -16.52
CA HIS A 181 -25.26 13.87 -16.18
C HIS A 181 -24.52 12.94 -17.13
N CYS A 182 -23.67 12.07 -16.60
CA CYS A 182 -23.00 11.06 -17.41
C CYS A 182 -23.85 9.80 -17.48
N VAL A 183 -24.15 9.32 -18.68
CA VAL A 183 -24.98 8.13 -18.90
C VAL A 183 -24.42 7.23 -19.99
N THR A 184 -24.64 5.93 -19.86
CA THR A 184 -24.30 4.95 -20.91
C THR A 184 -25.23 3.75 -20.85
N SER A 185 -25.45 3.13 -22.01
CA SER A 185 -26.18 1.87 -22.14
C SER A 185 -25.29 0.69 -22.56
N ASP A 186 -24.00 0.96 -22.81
CA ASP A 186 -23.04 -0.02 -23.32
C ASP A 186 -22.10 -0.55 -22.22
N TYR A 187 -21.94 0.18 -21.12
CA TYR A 187 -21.04 -0.19 -20.02
C TYR A 187 -21.80 -0.38 -18.69
N PRO A 188 -22.29 -1.61 -18.39
CA PRO A 188 -23.03 -1.91 -17.16
C PRO A 188 -22.25 -1.60 -15.86
N LEU A 189 -20.92 -1.64 -15.93
CA LEU A 189 -20.03 -1.38 -14.81
C LEU A 189 -19.42 0.03 -14.82
N ILE A 190 -20.01 0.98 -15.56
CA ILE A 190 -19.45 2.35 -15.70
C ILE A 190 -19.21 3.05 -14.36
N LYS A 191 -19.99 2.75 -13.30
CA LYS A 191 -19.78 3.30 -11.96
C LYS A 191 -18.43 2.95 -11.34
N ARG A 192 -17.79 1.86 -11.79
CA ARG A 192 -16.43 1.50 -11.40
C ARG A 192 -15.38 2.39 -12.08
N VAL A 193 -15.68 2.85 -13.29
CA VAL A 193 -14.82 3.76 -14.07
C VAL A 193 -14.96 5.20 -13.55
N SER A 194 -16.21 5.66 -13.43
CA SER A 194 -16.57 7.00 -13.01
C SER A 194 -17.85 6.92 -12.16
N PRO A 195 -17.77 7.17 -10.84
CA PRO A 195 -18.93 7.13 -9.95
C PRO A 195 -20.05 8.12 -10.32
N ALA A 196 -19.72 9.16 -11.10
CA ALA A 196 -20.66 10.16 -11.60
C ALA A 196 -21.42 9.72 -12.87
N CYS A 197 -21.14 8.52 -13.39
CA CYS A 197 -21.81 7.97 -14.56
C CYS A 197 -22.84 6.92 -14.16
N ASP A 198 -24.01 6.97 -14.79
CA ASP A 198 -25.09 6.01 -14.60
C ASP A 198 -25.22 5.07 -15.80
N TYR A 199 -25.48 3.80 -15.51
CA TYR A 199 -25.88 2.84 -16.53
C TYR A 199 -27.40 2.88 -16.70
N VAL A 200 -27.85 3.11 -17.93
CA VAL A 200 -29.26 3.12 -18.31
C VAL A 200 -29.46 2.04 -19.37
N ALA A 201 -30.20 0.98 -19.01
CA ALA A 201 -30.50 -0.09 -19.95
C ALA A 201 -31.30 0.45 -21.15
N ARG A 202 -31.00 0.00 -22.37
CA ARG A 202 -31.66 0.45 -23.60
C ARG A 202 -33.19 0.25 -23.60
N ASP A 203 -33.66 -0.72 -22.83
CA ASP A 203 -35.08 -1.10 -22.74
C ASP A 203 -35.78 -0.56 -21.48
N ALA A 204 -35.11 0.29 -20.68
CA ALA A 204 -35.76 0.95 -19.57
C ALA A 204 -36.75 1.99 -20.11
N PRO A 205 -38.01 2.03 -19.62
CA PRO A 205 -38.92 3.10 -19.99
C PRO A 205 -38.27 4.43 -19.62
N SER A 206 -38.12 5.31 -20.62
CA SER A 206 -37.61 6.67 -20.42
C SER A 206 -38.31 7.27 -19.20
N PRO A 207 -37.60 7.76 -18.17
CA PRO A 207 -38.24 8.59 -17.16
C PRO A 207 -38.68 9.84 -17.90
N ALA A 208 -39.94 9.84 -18.32
CA ALA A 208 -40.60 11.02 -18.81
C ALA A 208 -40.31 12.10 -17.77
N LEU A 209 -39.76 13.22 -18.24
CA LEU A 209 -39.83 14.48 -17.50
C LEU A 209 -41.26 14.59 -16.97
N GLU A 210 -41.42 14.38 -15.68
CA GLU A 210 -42.63 14.73 -14.97
C GLU A 210 -42.62 16.26 -14.94
N VAL A 211 -43.08 16.83 -16.06
CA VAL A 211 -43.43 18.24 -16.17
C VAL A 211 -44.53 18.43 -15.14
N ALA A 212 -44.14 18.94 -13.98
CA ALA A 212 -45.05 19.53 -13.03
C ALA A 212 -45.79 20.67 -13.76
N GLY A 213 -46.95 20.34 -14.31
CA GLY A 213 -47.97 21.29 -14.73
C GLY A 213 -48.70 21.85 -13.51
N PRO A 214 -49.45 22.93 -13.73
CA PRO A 214 -49.40 24.21 -13.01
C PRO A 214 -49.81 24.19 -11.53
#